data_AF-A0A6N7PA41-F1
#
_entry.id   AF-A0A6N7PA41-F1
#
_cell.length_a   1.000
_cell.length_b   1.000
_cell.length_c   1.000
_cell.angle_alpha   90.00
_cell.angle_beta   90.00
_cell.angle_gamma   90.00
#
_symmetry.space_group_name_H-M   'P 1'
#
loop_
_entity.id
_entity.type
_entity.pdbx_description
1 polymer ?
#
loop_
_entity_poly.entity_id
_entity_poly.type
_entity_poly.pdbx_seq_one_letter_code
_entity_poly.pdbx_strand_id
1 'polypeptide(L)'
;MFKYILPVAVMIGLAACQGSNKAPAQDNAVIKDSLAVDSLSGVVMSIHDEGMAKMMVIRRLRTRVTEVTDSLQKKKASADIYTATGVLLDSANNAMNTWMHAYDMQMQGKTMAEKKAYLEAEEKKIGEVRALMLKSIQDAKSLLKEE
;
A
#
# COMPACT_ATOMS: atom_id res chain seq x y z
N MET A 1 -87.14 2.45 31.44
CA MET A 1 -86.02 1.89 30.66
C MET A 1 -84.89 1.56 31.61
N PHE A 2 -84.25 0.41 31.37
CA PHE A 2 -83.52 -0.39 32.33
C PHE A 2 -82.17 0.18 32.82
N LYS A 3 -82.00 -0.04 34.12
CA LYS A 3 -80.82 -0.24 34.99
C LYS A 3 -79.63 -0.98 34.32
N TYR A 4 -78.46 -0.96 35.01
CA TYR A 4 -77.29 -1.88 35.00
C TYR A 4 -75.96 -1.21 34.60
N ILE A 5 -75.06 -0.92 35.56
CA ILE A 5 -74.04 -1.78 36.23
C ILE A 5 -72.68 -1.72 35.51
N LEU A 6 -71.68 -1.29 36.29
CA LEU A 6 -70.23 -1.33 36.05
C LEU A 6 -69.72 -2.77 35.89
N PRO A 7 -68.61 -2.98 35.14
CA PRO A 7 -67.61 -3.90 35.66
C PRO A 7 -66.16 -3.37 35.60
N VAL A 8 -65.45 -3.81 36.63
CA VAL A 8 -64.02 -3.79 36.93
C VAL A 8 -63.22 -4.60 35.90
N ALA A 9 -62.00 -4.15 35.58
CA ALA A 9 -60.76 -4.94 35.37
C ALA A 9 -59.72 -4.12 34.56
N VAL A 10 -58.40 -4.26 34.64
CA VAL A 10 -57.40 -4.94 35.48
C VAL A 10 -56.05 -4.35 35.03
N MET A 11 -55.10 -4.22 35.96
CA MET A 11 -53.69 -3.85 35.75
C MET A 11 -52.96 -4.64 34.65
N ILE A 12 -52.12 -3.97 33.84
CA ILE A 12 -50.83 -4.52 33.36
C ILE A 12 -49.80 -3.38 33.26
N GLY A 13 -48.76 -3.45 34.11
CA GLY A 13 -47.60 -2.57 34.03
C GLY A 13 -46.72 -2.91 32.83
N LEU A 14 -46.18 -1.89 32.18
CA LEU A 14 -45.07 -2.06 31.26
C LEU A 14 -43.77 -1.72 31.97
N ALA A 15 -42.96 -2.77 32.03
CA ALA A 15 -41.64 -2.85 32.62
C ALA A 15 -40.67 -1.81 32.04
N ALA A 16 -39.78 -1.36 32.90
CA ALA A 16 -38.60 -0.61 32.56
C ALA A 16 -37.73 -1.36 31.53
N CYS A 17 -37.56 -0.78 30.35
CA CYS A 17 -36.38 -1.04 29.54
C CYS A 17 -35.25 -0.14 30.04
N GLN A 18 -34.58 -0.58 31.11
CA GLN A 18 -33.25 -0.07 31.43
C GLN A 18 -32.28 -0.79 30.48
N GLY A 19 -32.26 -0.33 29.23
CA GLY A 19 -31.26 -0.72 28.25
C GLY A 19 -29.92 -0.13 28.68
N SER A 20 -29.03 -0.98 29.17
CA SER A 20 -27.67 -0.64 29.53
C SER A 20 -26.95 0.00 28.34
N ASN A 21 -26.90 1.34 28.33
CA ASN A 21 -26.01 2.13 27.48
C ASN A 21 -24.55 1.78 27.84
N LYS A 22 -23.95 0.87 27.09
CA LYS A 22 -22.48 0.83 26.98
C LYS A 22 -22.06 2.06 26.17
N ALA A 23 -21.08 2.78 26.71
CA ALA A 23 -20.73 4.14 26.32
C ALA A 23 -20.23 4.30 24.87
N PRO A 24 -20.46 5.47 24.24
CA PRO A 24 -19.99 5.81 22.88
C PRO A 24 -18.46 5.98 22.73
N ALA A 25 -17.68 5.84 23.81
CA ALA A 25 -16.24 6.08 23.79
C ALA A 25 -15.45 4.91 23.16
N GLN A 26 -15.89 3.67 23.33
CA GLN A 26 -15.19 2.49 22.81
C GLN A 26 -15.29 2.39 21.29
N ASP A 27 -16.47 2.67 20.73
CA ASP A 27 -16.70 2.61 19.28
C ASP A 27 -15.91 3.70 18.54
N ASN A 28 -15.82 4.90 19.10
CA ASN A 28 -15.04 5.99 18.51
C ASN A 28 -13.53 5.68 18.43
N ALA A 29 -12.96 5.00 19.43
CA ALA A 29 -11.56 4.61 19.42
C ALA A 29 -11.26 3.54 18.35
N VAL A 30 -12.12 2.53 18.24
CA VAL A 30 -11.99 1.47 17.22
C VAL A 30 -12.10 2.06 15.80
N ILE A 31 -13.05 2.98 15.57
CA ILE A 31 -13.20 3.67 14.29
C ILE A 31 -11.94 4.49 13.96
N LYS A 32 -11.40 5.25 14.93
CA LYS A 32 -10.21 6.06 14.73
C LYS A 32 -8.98 5.21 14.37
N ASP A 33 -8.79 4.08 15.03
CA ASP A 33 -7.68 3.16 14.74
C ASP A 33 -7.81 2.53 13.35
N SER A 34 -9.02 2.13 12.95
CA SER A 34 -9.26 1.64 11.59
C SER A 34 -8.91 2.69 10.54
N LEU A 35 -9.36 3.93 10.71
CA LEU A 35 -9.08 5.03 9.79
C LEU A 35 -7.58 5.33 9.69
N ALA A 36 -6.84 5.22 10.79
CA ALA A 36 -5.39 5.42 10.79
C ALA A 36 -4.68 4.32 9.98
N VAL A 37 -5.10 3.06 10.14
CA VAL A 37 -4.58 1.93 9.36
C VAL A 37 -4.91 2.09 7.87
N ASP A 38 -6.14 2.47 7.54
CA ASP A 38 -6.56 2.69 6.14
C ASP A 38 -5.78 3.83 5.49
N SER A 39 -5.58 4.93 6.22
CA SER A 39 -4.77 6.06 5.75
C SER A 39 -3.33 5.65 5.47
N LEU A 40 -2.72 4.87 6.36
CA LEU A 40 -1.33 4.43 6.19
C LEU A 40 -1.19 3.43 5.03
N SER A 41 -2.16 2.52 4.89
CA SER A 41 -2.25 1.62 3.72
C SER A 41 -2.33 2.42 2.42
N GLY A 42 -3.13 3.49 2.39
CA GLY A 42 -3.20 4.41 1.26
C GLY A 42 -1.86 5.08 0.93
N VAL A 43 -1.09 5.49 1.93
CA VAL A 43 0.27 6.04 1.74
C VAL A 43 1.20 5.01 1.12
N VAL A 44 1.22 3.77 1.65
CA VAL A 44 2.06 2.68 1.10
C VAL A 44 1.71 2.42 -0.36
N MET A 45 0.41 2.31 -0.69
CA MET A 45 -0.05 2.09 -2.06
C MET A 45 0.27 3.27 -2.99
N SER A 46 0.19 4.51 -2.51
CA SER A 46 0.58 5.69 -3.30
C SER A 46 2.05 5.63 -3.72
N ILE A 47 2.94 5.22 -2.80
CA ILE A 47 4.38 5.08 -3.11
C ILE A 47 4.61 3.94 -4.12
N HIS A 48 3.89 2.82 -3.95
CA HIS A 48 3.89 1.72 -4.91
C HIS A 48 3.47 2.20 -6.31
N ASP A 49 2.35 2.91 -6.42
CA ASP A 49 1.79 3.37 -7.69
C ASP A 49 2.74 4.34 -8.40
N GLU A 50 3.38 5.23 -7.64
CA GLU A 50 4.43 6.11 -8.17
C GLU A 50 5.62 5.33 -8.74
N GLY A 51 6.04 4.26 -8.07
CA GLY A 51 7.07 3.35 -8.58
C GLY A 51 6.60 2.61 -9.84
N MET A 52 5.40 2.05 -9.81
CA MET A 52 4.81 1.32 -10.95
C MET A 52 4.65 2.18 -12.19
N ALA A 53 4.33 3.47 -12.04
CA ALA A 53 4.28 4.43 -13.14
C ALA A 53 5.64 4.58 -13.87
N LYS A 54 6.75 4.17 -13.25
CA LYS A 54 8.09 4.20 -13.85
C LYS A 54 8.53 2.88 -14.48
N MET A 55 7.73 1.82 -14.36
CA MET A 55 8.13 0.49 -14.82
C MET A 55 8.42 0.43 -16.32
N MET A 56 7.59 1.09 -17.13
CA MET A 56 7.80 1.17 -18.59
C MET A 56 9.04 1.99 -18.96
N VAL A 57 9.39 3.00 -18.15
CA VAL A 57 10.61 3.79 -18.34
C VAL A 57 11.84 2.93 -18.09
N ILE A 58 11.85 2.15 -17.00
CA ILE A 58 12.94 1.21 -16.69
C ILE A 58 13.12 0.21 -17.83
N ARG A 59 12.04 -0.41 -18.31
CA ARG A 59 12.10 -1.38 -19.42
C ARG A 59 12.67 -0.78 -20.70
N ARG A 60 12.23 0.42 -21.07
CA ARG A 60 12.75 1.13 -22.26
C ARG A 60 14.24 1.43 -22.12
N LEU A 61 14.65 2.00 -20.98
CA LEU A 61 16.06 2.32 -20.72
C LEU A 61 16.91 1.05 -20.72
N ARG A 62 16.39 -0.06 -20.17
CA ARG A 62 17.07 -1.35 -20.16
C ARG A 62 17.34 -1.87 -21.57
N THR A 63 16.36 -1.77 -22.47
CA THR A 63 16.53 -2.10 -23.89
C THR A 63 17.61 -1.24 -24.52
N ARG A 64 17.55 0.08 -24.33
CA ARG A 64 18.51 1.02 -24.93
C ARG A 64 19.93 0.83 -24.42
N VAL A 65 20.10 0.54 -23.13
CA VAL A 65 21.39 0.16 -22.54
C VAL A 65 21.93 -1.12 -23.18
N THR A 66 21.09 -2.14 -23.44
CA THR A 66 21.52 -3.35 -24.18
C THR A 66 22.01 -3.02 -25.57
N GLU A 67 21.25 -2.24 -26.33
CA GLU A 67 21.59 -1.89 -27.71
C GLU A 67 22.96 -1.19 -27.80
N VAL A 68 23.24 -0.27 -26.87
CA VAL A 68 24.53 0.41 -26.78
C VAL A 68 25.64 -0.55 -26.35
N THR A 69 25.37 -1.41 -25.36
CA THR A 69 26.31 -2.45 -24.90
C THR A 69 26.72 -3.35 -26.07
N ASP A 70 25.75 -3.89 -26.81
CA ASP A 70 25.99 -4.78 -27.96
C ASP A 70 26.78 -4.08 -29.06
N SER A 71 26.48 -2.81 -29.33
CA SER A 71 27.18 -1.99 -30.32
C SER A 71 28.65 -1.77 -29.95
N LEU A 72 28.93 -1.44 -28.68
CA LEU A 72 30.29 -1.24 -28.17
C LEU A 72 31.10 -2.54 -28.20
N GLN A 73 30.50 -3.65 -27.77
CA GLN A 73 31.13 -4.97 -27.80
C GLN A 73 31.49 -5.42 -29.21
N LYS A 74 30.60 -5.20 -30.20
CA LYS A 74 30.91 -5.46 -31.64
C LYS A 74 32.11 -4.65 -32.13
N LYS A 75 32.30 -3.45 -31.61
CA LYS A 75 33.44 -2.57 -31.91
C LYS A 75 34.67 -2.86 -31.04
N LYS A 76 34.63 -3.89 -30.17
CA LYS A 76 35.66 -4.21 -29.18
C LYS A 76 36.00 -3.01 -28.26
N ALA A 77 35.02 -2.15 -28.00
CA ALA A 77 35.12 -1.05 -27.04
C ALA A 77 34.59 -1.49 -25.67
N SER A 78 35.05 -0.83 -24.60
CA SER A 78 34.51 -1.10 -23.25
C SER A 78 33.03 -0.71 -23.18
N ALA A 79 32.23 -1.60 -22.59
CA ALA A 79 30.81 -1.42 -22.35
C ALA A 79 30.45 -1.55 -20.86
N ASP A 80 31.45 -1.57 -19.97
CA ASP A 80 31.29 -1.98 -18.56
C ASP A 80 30.29 -1.11 -17.81
N ILE A 81 30.32 0.20 -18.05
CA ILE A 81 29.39 1.16 -17.43
C ILE A 81 27.94 0.94 -17.89
N TYR A 82 27.73 0.53 -19.15
CA TYR A 82 26.40 0.21 -19.67
C TYR A 82 25.91 -1.12 -19.10
N THR A 83 26.76 -2.14 -19.04
CA THR A 83 26.44 -3.41 -18.38
C THR A 83 26.01 -3.20 -16.93
N ALA A 84 26.79 -2.44 -16.15
CA ALA A 84 26.49 -2.14 -14.75
C ALA A 84 25.15 -1.38 -14.60
N THR A 85 24.90 -0.41 -15.49
CA THR A 85 23.63 0.33 -15.52
C THR A 85 22.44 -0.58 -15.85
N GLY A 86 22.63 -1.54 -16.77
CA GLY A 86 21.61 -2.54 -17.09
C GLY A 86 21.24 -3.39 -15.89
N VAL A 87 22.24 -3.83 -15.10
CA VAL A 87 22.02 -4.56 -13.85
C VAL A 87 21.23 -3.73 -12.85
N LEU A 88 21.53 -2.44 -12.68
CA LEU A 88 20.80 -1.57 -11.76
C LEU A 88 19.33 -1.37 -12.15
N LEU A 89 19.02 -1.32 -13.45
CA LEU A 89 17.65 -1.26 -13.95
C LEU A 89 16.90 -2.57 -13.68
N ASP A 90 17.56 -3.72 -13.90
CA ASP A 90 16.99 -5.04 -13.61
C ASP A 90 16.74 -5.21 -12.10
N SER A 91 17.70 -4.79 -11.26
CA SER A 91 17.55 -4.80 -9.79
C SER A 91 16.38 -3.94 -9.33
N ALA A 92 16.17 -2.77 -9.91
CA ALA A 92 15.04 -1.91 -9.57
C ALA A 92 13.69 -2.55 -9.92
N ASN A 93 13.55 -3.13 -11.11
CA ASN A 93 12.35 -3.85 -11.52
C ASN A 93 12.09 -5.07 -10.60
N ASN A 94 13.15 -5.83 -10.29
CA ASN A 94 13.04 -7.01 -9.44
C ASN A 94 12.68 -6.64 -8.01
N ALA A 95 13.22 -5.56 -7.45
CA ALA A 95 12.89 -5.10 -6.11
C ALA A 95 11.39 -4.78 -5.96
N MET A 96 10.80 -4.09 -6.95
CA MET A 96 9.35 -3.82 -6.98
C MET A 96 8.55 -5.12 -7.07
N ASN A 97 8.94 -6.04 -7.96
CA ASN A 97 8.27 -7.34 -8.07
C ASN A 97 8.34 -8.14 -6.77
N THR A 98 9.53 -8.23 -6.16
CA THR A 98 9.72 -8.93 -4.89
C THR A 98 8.86 -8.32 -3.79
N TRP A 99 8.79 -6.99 -3.71
CA TRP A 99 7.93 -6.31 -2.75
C TRP A 99 6.45 -6.65 -2.97
N MET A 100 5.95 -6.55 -4.22
CA MET A 100 4.55 -6.89 -4.53
C MET A 100 4.18 -8.34 -4.19
N HIS A 101 5.11 -9.28 -4.37
CA HIS A 101 4.87 -10.68 -4.01
C HIS A 101 4.88 -10.92 -2.50
N ALA A 102 5.61 -10.11 -1.74
CA ALA A 102 5.76 -10.25 -0.30
C ALA A 102 4.72 -9.44 0.50
N TYR A 103 4.09 -8.43 -0.11
CA TYR A 103 3.15 -7.56 0.55
C TYR A 103 1.84 -8.30 0.91
N ASP A 104 1.53 -8.34 2.21
CA ASP A 104 0.30 -8.92 2.74
C ASP A 104 -0.79 -7.84 2.78
N MET A 105 -1.57 -7.78 1.69
CA MET A 105 -2.66 -6.81 1.56
C MET A 105 -3.79 -7.05 2.56
N GLN A 106 -3.99 -8.29 3.02
CA GLN A 106 -5.15 -8.63 3.84
C GLN A 106 -4.86 -8.50 5.33
N MET A 107 -3.59 -8.67 5.73
CA MET A 107 -3.16 -8.59 7.14
C MET A 107 -4.05 -9.43 8.07
N GLN A 108 -4.48 -10.61 7.59
CA GLN A 108 -5.44 -11.44 8.32
C GLN A 108 -4.85 -11.90 9.65
N GLY A 109 -5.67 -11.90 10.69
CA GLY A 109 -5.25 -12.32 12.04
C GLY A 109 -4.38 -11.31 12.81
N LYS A 110 -4.04 -10.15 12.23
CA LYS A 110 -3.33 -9.08 12.93
C LYS A 110 -4.29 -8.16 13.71
N THR A 111 -3.90 -7.77 14.92
CA THR A 111 -4.50 -6.68 15.69
C THR A 111 -4.25 -5.32 15.01
N MET A 112 -4.98 -4.27 15.40
CA MET A 112 -4.78 -2.92 14.81
C MET A 112 -3.36 -2.39 15.03
N ALA A 113 -2.77 -2.64 16.19
CA ALA A 113 -1.38 -2.25 16.47
C ALA A 113 -0.38 -2.98 15.56
N GLU A 114 -0.58 -4.28 15.33
CA GLU A 114 0.27 -5.07 14.43
C GLU A 114 0.09 -4.67 12.97
N LYS A 115 -1.13 -4.33 12.54
CA LYS A 115 -1.38 -3.79 11.19
C LYS A 115 -0.64 -2.48 10.98
N LYS A 116 -0.74 -1.56 11.94
CA LYS A 116 -0.03 -0.29 11.88
C LYS A 116 1.48 -0.49 11.79
N ALA A 117 2.07 -1.28 12.68
CA ALA A 117 3.51 -1.55 12.68
C ALA A 117 3.98 -2.24 11.39
N TYR A 118 3.16 -3.15 10.84
CA TYR A 118 3.43 -3.78 9.55
C TYR A 118 3.48 -2.74 8.43
N LEU A 119 2.44 -1.91 8.32
CA LEU A 119 2.36 -0.88 7.27
C LEU A 119 3.45 0.19 7.39
N GLU A 120 3.86 0.59 8.60
CA GLU A 120 4.99 1.51 8.80
C GLU A 120 6.30 0.90 8.28
N ALA A 121 6.49 -0.41 8.48
CA ALA A 121 7.64 -1.11 7.94
C ALA A 121 7.56 -1.24 6.40
N GLU A 122 6.38 -1.51 5.85
CA GLU A 122 6.17 -1.59 4.41
C GLU A 122 6.32 -0.24 3.72
N GLU A 123 5.85 0.86 4.32
CA GLU A 123 6.05 2.23 3.85
C GLU A 123 7.53 2.53 3.63
N LYS A 124 8.37 2.17 4.60
CA LYS A 124 9.82 2.33 4.49
C LYS A 124 10.39 1.49 3.33
N LYS A 125 10.02 0.21 3.24
CA LYS A 125 10.53 -0.70 2.21
C LYS A 125 10.14 -0.23 0.81
N ILE A 126 8.87 0.13 0.59
CA ILE A 126 8.41 0.60 -0.72
C ILE A 126 9.02 1.96 -1.06
N GLY A 127 9.29 2.81 -0.05
CA GLY A 127 10.06 4.04 -0.20
C GLY A 127 11.49 3.79 -0.72
N GLU A 128 12.20 2.79 -0.16
CA GLU A 128 13.53 2.37 -0.62
C GLU A 128 13.49 1.81 -2.05
N VAL A 129 12.48 1.00 -2.39
CA VAL A 129 12.26 0.48 -3.74
C VAL A 129 12.03 1.63 -4.73
N ARG A 130 11.14 2.58 -4.40
CA ARG A 130 10.87 3.76 -5.24
C ARG A 130 12.15 4.58 -5.46
N ALA A 131 12.93 4.81 -4.41
CA ALA A 131 14.19 5.55 -4.51
C ALA A 131 15.19 4.85 -5.44
N LEU A 132 15.32 3.52 -5.34
CA LEU A 132 16.14 2.71 -6.24
C LEU A 132 15.67 2.85 -7.69
N MET A 133 14.35 2.77 -7.95
CA MET A 133 13.79 2.93 -9.29
C MET A 133 14.12 4.30 -9.88
N LEU A 134 13.88 5.38 -9.13
CA LEU A 134 14.17 6.74 -9.59
C LEU A 134 15.66 6.95 -9.86
N LYS A 135 16.53 6.44 -8.98
CA LYS A 135 17.97 6.54 -9.14
C LYS A 135 18.45 5.77 -10.37
N SER A 136 18.04 4.51 -10.55
CA SER A 136 18.43 3.70 -11.71
C SER A 136 17.98 4.34 -13.04
N ILE A 137 16.81 4.99 -13.05
CA ILE A 137 16.33 5.76 -14.20
C ILE A 137 17.23 6.97 -14.46
N GLN A 138 17.53 7.76 -13.43
CA GLN A 138 18.35 8.95 -13.56
C GLN A 138 19.77 8.61 -14.05
N ASP A 139 20.39 7.57 -13.49
CA ASP A 139 21.72 7.11 -13.87
C ASP A 139 21.73 6.65 -15.34
N ALA A 140 20.73 5.86 -15.75
CA ALA A 140 20.62 5.40 -17.13
C ALA A 140 20.36 6.54 -18.11
N LYS A 141 19.46 7.48 -17.80
CA LYS A 141 19.21 8.68 -18.61
C LYS A 141 20.47 9.53 -18.77
N SER A 142 21.20 9.75 -17.68
CA SER A 142 22.45 10.52 -17.70
C SER A 142 23.51 9.85 -18.57
N LEU A 143 23.67 8.53 -18.43
CA LEU A 143 24.61 7.74 -19.23
C LEU A 143 24.23 7.74 -20.72
N LEU A 144 22.95 7.58 -21.02
CA LEU A 144 22.41 7.54 -22.38
C LEU A 144 22.19 8.92 -23.00
N LYS A 145 22.39 10.01 -22.25
CA LYS A 145 22.09 11.40 -22.63
C LYS A 145 20.64 11.56 -23.11
N GLU A 146 19.71 11.09 -22.28
CA GLU A 146 18.27 11.03 -22.53
C GLU A 146 17.54 11.94 -21.52
N GLU A 147 16.48 12.64 -21.94
CA GLU A 147 15.66 13.50 -21.05
C GLU A 147 14.67 12.70 -20.19
#